data_AF-A0A0B8PLE0-F1
#
_entry.id   AF-A0A0B8PLE0-F1
#
_cell.length_a   1.000
_cell.length_b   1.000
_cell.length_c   1.000
_cell.angle_alpha   90.00
_cell.angle_beta   90.00
_cell.angle_gamma   90.00
#
_symmetry.space_group_name_H-M   'P 1'
#
loop_
_entity.id
_entity.type
_entity.pdbx_description
1 polymer ?
#
loop_
_entity_poly.entity_id
_entity_poly.type
_entity_poly.pdbx_seq_one_letter_code
_entity_poly.pdbx_strand_id
1 'polypeptide(L)'
;MLFFYAVATASATALSLLSIKRFTETRKKQSVESEIQQQLSQYLNIYIDAERKYDAIKSEFAVKSRFYQQTPVTVRGEYSDEMMVLQAQLEAHKHRYFEAKRNYLSLGKALV
;
A
#
# COMPACT_ATOMS: atom_id res chain seq x y z
N MET A 1 -32.93 -54.81 -15.50
CA MET A 1 -31.75 -54.30 -14.77
C MET A 1 -31.02 -53.14 -15.50
N LEU A 2 -31.70 -52.29 -16.28
CA LEU A 2 -31.02 -51.19 -17.03
C LEU A 2 -31.23 -49.78 -16.45
N PHE A 3 -32.22 -49.58 -15.57
CA PHE A 3 -32.52 -48.26 -15.01
C PHE A 3 -31.55 -47.83 -13.90
N PHE A 4 -30.98 -48.75 -13.13
CA PHE A 4 -30.06 -48.43 -12.03
C PHE A 4 -28.69 -47.95 -12.50
N TYR A 5 -28.21 -48.44 -13.65
CA TYR A 5 -26.92 -48.03 -14.21
C TYR A 5 -26.94 -46.58 -14.74
N ALA A 6 -28.04 -46.15 -15.36
CA ALA A 6 -28.20 -44.79 -15.87
C ALA A 6 -28.26 -43.73 -14.74
N VAL A 7 -28.89 -44.08 -13.61
CA VAL A 7 -28.96 -43.20 -12.43
C VAL A 7 -27.60 -43.09 -11.74
N ALA A 8 -26.83 -44.18 -11.67
CA ALA A 8 -25.49 -44.20 -11.10
C ALA A 8 -24.47 -43.41 -11.94
N THR A 9 -24.54 -43.47 -13.27
CA THR A 9 -23.65 -42.69 -14.15
C THR A 9 -24.03 -41.20 -14.22
N ALA A 10 -25.32 -40.85 -14.13
CA ALA A 10 -25.76 -39.46 -14.05
C ALA A 10 -25.39 -38.79 -12.71
N SER A 11 -25.45 -39.53 -11.61
CA SER A 11 -25.04 -39.03 -10.29
C SER A 11 -23.51 -38.90 -10.15
N ALA A 12 -22.74 -39.82 -10.72
CA ALA A 12 -21.28 -39.72 -10.78
C ALA A 12 -20.80 -38.51 -11.62
N THR A 13 -21.43 -38.26 -12.77
CA THR A 13 -21.10 -37.10 -13.63
C THR A 13 -21.54 -35.76 -13.01
N ALA A 14 -22.67 -35.72 -12.30
CA ALA A 14 -23.09 -34.54 -11.56
C ALA A 14 -22.15 -34.20 -10.38
N LEU A 15 -21.67 -35.20 -9.65
CA LEU A 15 -20.68 -35.02 -8.57
C LEU A 15 -19.31 -34.57 -9.10
N SER A 16 -18.86 -35.09 -10.25
CA SER A 16 -17.64 -34.61 -10.90
C SER A 16 -17.76 -33.16 -11.40
N LEU A 17 -18.93 -32.77 -11.94
CA LEU A 17 -19.19 -31.39 -12.35
C LEU A 17 -19.21 -30.42 -11.17
N LEU A 18 -19.84 -30.80 -10.05
CA LEU A 18 -19.85 -30.02 -8.81
C LEU A 18 -18.45 -29.82 -8.23
N SER A 19 -17.62 -30.87 -8.23
CA SER A 19 -16.23 -30.79 -7.75
C SER A 19 -15.34 -29.95 -8.67
N ILE A 20 -15.49 -30.04 -9.99
CA ILE A 20 -14.81 -29.15 -10.96
C ILE A 20 -15.24 -27.69 -10.76
N LYS A 21 -16.54 -27.45 -10.56
CA LYS A 21 -17.05 -26.09 -10.30
C LYS A 21 -16.49 -25.51 -9.01
N ARG A 22 -16.47 -26.29 -7.93
CA ARG A 22 -15.83 -25.88 -6.67
C ARG A 22 -14.33 -25.61 -6.84
N PHE A 23 -13.61 -26.49 -7.53
CA PHE A 23 -12.17 -26.33 -7.79
C PHE A 23 -11.86 -25.05 -8.57
N THR A 24 -12.65 -24.75 -9.60
CA THR A 24 -12.51 -23.52 -10.40
C THR A 24 -12.85 -22.27 -9.60
N GLU A 25 -13.87 -22.31 -8.74
CA GLU A 25 -14.18 -21.22 -7.80
C GLU A 25 -13.07 -21.00 -6.77
N THR A 26 -12.50 -22.06 -6.19
CA THR A 26 -11.37 -21.96 -5.25
C THR A 26 -10.13 -21.37 -5.93
N ARG A 27 -9.83 -21.81 -7.16
CA ARG A 27 -8.68 -21.29 -7.92
C ARG A 27 -8.83 -19.82 -8.28
N LYS A 28 -10.05 -19.37 -8.62
CA LYS A 28 -10.36 -17.94 -8.83
C LYS A 28 -10.15 -17.13 -7.55
N LYS A 29 -10.61 -17.61 -6.40
CA LYS A 29 -10.39 -16.95 -5.11
C LYS A 29 -8.90 -16.81 -4.77
N GLN A 30 -8.12 -17.88 -4.94
CA GLN A 30 -6.67 -17.85 -4.72
C GLN A 30 -5.94 -16.88 -5.66
N SER A 31 -6.37 -16.79 -6.92
CA SER A 31 -5.83 -15.80 -7.88
C SER A 31 -6.04 -14.37 -7.38
N VAL A 32 -7.27 -14.06 -6.96
CA VAL A 32 -7.62 -12.73 -6.44
C VAL A 32 -6.86 -12.41 -5.16
N GLU A 33 -6.75 -13.35 -4.22
CA GLU A 33 -5.95 -13.17 -2.99
C GLU A 33 -4.47 -12.90 -3.32
N SER A 34 -3.88 -13.64 -4.27
CA SER A 34 -2.51 -13.42 -4.71
C SER A 34 -2.31 -12.04 -5.35
N GLU A 35 -3.25 -11.58 -6.17
CA GLU A 35 -3.21 -10.24 -6.78
C GLU A 35 -3.29 -9.14 -5.73
N ILE A 36 -4.19 -9.28 -4.75
CA ILE A 36 -4.34 -8.30 -3.67
C ILE A 36 -3.08 -8.29 -2.78
N GLN A 37 -2.46 -9.44 -2.51
CA GLN A 37 -1.19 -9.50 -1.77
C GLN A 37 -0.04 -8.81 -2.52
N GLN A 38 0.06 -9.00 -3.84
CA GLN A 38 1.05 -8.29 -4.65
C GLN A 38 0.84 -6.78 -4.61
N GLN A 39 -0.41 -6.32 -4.74
CA GLN A 39 -0.75 -4.91 -4.61
C GLN A 39 -0.38 -4.40 -3.21
N LEU A 40 -0.75 -5.10 -2.14
CA LEU A 40 -0.42 -4.70 -0.77
C LEU A 40 1.09 -4.53 -0.58
N SER A 41 1.90 -5.45 -1.11
CA SER A 41 3.35 -5.33 -1.08
C SER A 41 3.87 -4.09 -1.82
N GLN A 42 3.27 -3.73 -2.96
CA GLN A 42 3.63 -2.53 -3.70
C GLN A 42 3.29 -1.27 -2.90
N TYR A 43 2.08 -1.18 -2.34
CA TYR A 43 1.66 -0.04 -1.52
C TYR A 43 2.48 0.09 -0.23
N LEU A 44 2.89 -1.03 0.38
CA LEU A 44 3.80 -1.02 1.52
C LEU A 44 5.16 -0.42 1.15
N ASN A 45 5.72 -0.79 0.01
CA ASN A 45 6.99 -0.23 -0.45
C ASN A 45 6.88 1.29 -0.71
N ILE A 46 5.78 1.74 -1.32
CA ILE A 46 5.51 3.17 -1.54
C ILE A 46 5.38 3.91 -0.20
N TYR A 47 4.67 3.32 0.76
CA TYR A 47 4.53 3.88 2.11
C TYR A 47 5.89 4.03 2.80
N ILE A 48 6.72 2.98 2.80
CA ILE A 48 8.05 3.01 3.42
C ILE A 48 8.95 4.06 2.77
N ASP A 49 8.93 4.17 1.44
CA ASP A 49 9.72 5.18 0.72
C ASP A 49 9.25 6.60 1.06
N ALA A 50 7.93 6.83 1.10
CA ALA A 50 7.36 8.12 1.48
C ALA A 50 7.69 8.51 2.93
N GLU A 51 7.63 7.55 3.86
CA GLU A 51 8.01 7.72 5.27
C GLU A 51 9.49 8.10 5.41
N ARG A 52 10.40 7.37 4.74
CA ARG A 52 11.84 7.68 4.75
C ARG A 52 12.14 9.07 4.23
N LYS A 53 11.51 9.47 3.13
CA LYS A 53 11.68 10.82 2.55
C LYS A 53 11.16 11.91 3.48
N TYR A 54 10.01 11.68 4.13
CA TYR A 54 9.44 12.60 5.10
C TYR A 54 10.33 12.75 6.34
N ASP A 55 10.86 11.65 6.88
CA ASP A 55 11.76 11.70 8.03
C ASP A 55 13.09 12.36 7.72
N ALA A 56 13.64 12.14 6.52
CA ALA A 56 14.87 12.80 6.08
C ALA A 56 14.71 14.33 6.05
N ILE A 57 13.67 14.83 5.37
CA ILE A 57 13.43 16.28 5.27
C ILE A 57 13.06 16.90 6.63
N LYS A 58 12.34 16.16 7.48
CA LYS A 58 12.01 16.58 8.85
C LYS A 58 13.25 16.74 9.71
N SER A 59 14.20 15.80 9.60
CA SER A 59 15.48 15.86 10.30
C SER A 59 16.31 17.05 9.81
N GLU A 60 16.40 17.23 8.49
CA GLU A 60 17.13 18.35 7.89
C GLU A 60 16.54 19.71 8.32
N PHE A 61 15.22 19.86 8.26
CA PHE A 61 14.52 21.06 8.72
C PHE A 61 14.79 21.35 10.19
N ALA A 62 14.76 20.32 11.05
CA ALA A 62 15.04 20.47 12.48
C ALA A 62 16.47 20.95 12.76
N VAL A 63 17.45 20.44 12.02
CA VAL A 63 18.85 20.85 12.13
C VAL A 63 19.03 22.29 11.65
N LYS A 64 18.56 22.61 10.44
CA LYS A 64 18.70 23.96 9.86
C LYS A 64 17.91 25.03 10.61
N SER A 65 16.75 24.69 11.16
CA SER A 65 15.98 25.60 12.02
C SER A 65 16.76 26.02 13.26
N ARG A 66 17.49 25.09 13.90
CA ARG A 66 18.36 25.41 15.04
C ARG A 66 19.50 26.34 14.64
N PHE A 67 20.14 26.09 13.50
CA PHE A 67 21.18 26.98 12.98
C PHE A 67 20.62 28.38 12.71
N TYR A 68 19.47 28.49 12.04
CA TYR A 68 18.81 29.77 11.77
C TYR A 68 18.56 30.61 13.04
N GLN A 69 18.14 29.97 14.13
CA GLN A 69 17.91 30.63 15.42
C GLN A 69 19.20 31.18 16.04
N GLN A 70 20.34 30.53 15.79
CA GLN A 70 21.66 30.92 16.28
C GLN A 70 22.36 31.92 15.35
N THR A 71 21.93 32.04 14.09
CA THR A 71 22.51 32.93 13.09
C THR A 71 22.24 34.41 13.42
N PRO A 72 23.28 35.28 13.40
CA PRO A 72 23.13 36.72 13.56
C PRO A 72 22.18 37.33 12.53
N VAL A 73 21.45 38.38 12.92
CA VAL A 73 20.41 39.03 12.09
C VAL A 73 20.95 39.53 10.75
N THR A 74 22.23 39.90 10.68
CA THR A 74 22.91 40.46 9.50
C THR A 74 23.05 39.48 8.34
N VAL A 75 22.99 38.17 8.59
CA VAL A 75 23.11 37.10 7.57
C VAL A 75 21.84 36.25 7.47
N ARG A 76 20.76 36.66 8.14
CA ARG A 76 19.53 35.86 8.30
C ARG A 76 18.67 35.76 7.03
N GLY A 77 18.82 36.69 6.08
CA GLY A 77 18.04 36.75 4.85
C GLY A 77 18.18 35.49 3.98
N GLU A 78 19.42 35.06 3.68
CA GLU A 78 19.68 33.88 2.84
C GLU A 78 19.17 32.58 3.48
N TYR A 79 19.29 32.46 4.80
CA TYR A 79 18.75 31.30 5.52
C TYR A 79 17.22 31.29 5.60
N SER A 80 16.57 32.46 5.51
CA SER A 80 15.11 32.55 5.50
C SER A 80 14.52 31.88 4.25
N ASP A 81 15.11 32.13 3.08
CA ASP A 81 14.65 31.54 1.82
C ASP A 81 14.87 30.02 1.80
N GLU A 82 16.02 29.55 2.30
CA GLU A 82 16.29 28.12 2.43
C GLU A 82 15.29 27.43 3.38
N MET A 83 14.97 28.07 4.51
CA MET A 83 13.98 27.56 5.45
C MET A 83 12.57 27.51 4.86
N MET A 84 12.18 28.48 4.03
CA MET A 84 10.91 28.45 3.30
C MET A 84 10.84 27.29 2.30
N VAL A 85 11.92 27.04 1.55
CA VAL A 85 11.99 25.92 0.61
C VAL A 85 11.87 24.58 1.35
N LEU A 86 12.61 24.41 2.45
CA LEU A 86 12.56 23.19 3.26
C LEU A 86 11.18 22.99 3.90
N GLN A 87 10.52 24.06 4.34
CA GLN A 87 9.16 24.00 4.87
C GLN A 87 8.16 23.55 3.79
N ALA A 88 8.27 24.08 2.57
CA ALA A 88 7.42 23.67 1.46
C ALA A 88 7.65 22.19 1.07
N GLN A 89 8.91 21.75 1.05
CA GLN A 89 9.26 20.35 0.82
C GLN A 89 8.73 19.43 1.92
N LEU A 90 8.85 19.85 3.19
CA LEU A 90 8.33 19.10 4.33
C LEU A 90 6.82 18.87 4.22
N GLU A 91 6.04 19.90 3.90
CA GLU A 91 4.59 19.76 3.72
C GLU A 91 4.23 18.91 2.50
N ALA A 92 4.97 19.02 1.39
CA ALA A 92 4.77 18.17 0.22
C ALA A 92 5.03 16.68 0.53
N HIS A 93 6.12 16.38 1.24
CA HIS A 93 6.46 15.01 1.64
C HIS A 93 5.50 14.45 2.69
N LYS A 94 5.03 15.28 3.62
CA LYS A 94 4.00 14.94 4.60
C LYS A 94 2.69 14.52 3.92
N HIS A 95 2.24 15.28 2.91
CA HIS A 95 1.04 14.93 2.15
C HIS A 95 1.20 13.55 1.48
N ARG A 96 2.32 13.33 0.78
CA ARG A 96 2.61 12.03 0.12
C ARG A 96 2.66 10.88 1.11
N TYR A 97 3.25 11.08 2.29
CA TYR A 97 3.27 10.09 3.37
C TYR A 97 1.85 9.72 3.82
N PHE A 98 1.00 10.72 4.10
CA PHE A 98 -0.37 10.45 4.54
C PHE A 98 -1.22 9.77 3.46
N GLU A 99 -1.04 10.15 2.21
CA GLU A 99 -1.71 9.51 1.08
C GLU A 99 -1.29 8.05 0.93
N ALA A 100 0.03 7.77 0.94
CA ALA A 100 0.55 6.41 0.85
C ALA A 100 0.08 5.54 2.04
N LYS A 101 0.08 6.11 3.26
CA LYS A 101 -0.44 5.46 4.46
C LYS A 101 -1.92 5.11 4.32
N ARG A 102 -2.73 6.05 3.84
CA ARG A 102 -4.16 5.83 3.61
C ARG A 102 -4.39 4.71 2.62
N ASN A 103 -3.68 4.72 1.49
CA ASN A 103 -3.85 3.73 0.42
C ASN A 103 -3.42 2.32 0.88
N TYR A 104 -2.33 2.21 1.62
CA TYR A 104 -1.90 0.94 2.23
C TYR A 104 -2.94 0.39 3.21
N LEU A 105 -3.44 1.24 4.12
CA LEU A 105 -4.44 0.84 5.11
C LEU A 105 -5.81 0.50 4.48
N SER A 106 -6.22 1.19 3.42
CA SER A 106 -7.48 0.88 2.73
C SER A 106 -7.44 -0.48 2.05
N LEU A 107 -6.30 -0.86 1.45
CA LEU A 107 -6.11 -2.20 0.88
C LEU A 107 -6.03 -3.29 1.96
N GLY A 108 -5.36 -3.01 3.08
CA GLY A 108 -5.33 -3.93 4.22
C GLY A 108 -6.72 -4.25 4.77
N LYS A 109 -7.63 -3.27 4.80
CA LYS A 109 -9.04 -3.47 5.20
C LYS A 109 -9.88 -4.25 4.19
N ALA A 110 -9.47 -4.31 2.92
CA ALA A 110 -10.18 -5.10 1.91
C ALA A 110 -9.81 -6.60 1.97
N LEU A 111 -8.72 -6.94 2.67
CA LEU A 111 -8.23 -8.31 2.88
C LEU A 111 -8.79 -8.99 4.13
N VAL A 112 -9.25 -8.22 5.12
CA VAL A 112 -9.80 -8.69 6.42
C VAL A 112 -11.32 -8.69 6.36
#